data_AF-A0A1P8YQM6-F1
#
_entry.id   AF-A0A1P8YQM6-F1
#
_cell.length_a   1.000
_cell.length_b   1.000
_cell.length_c   1.000
_cell.angle_alpha   90.00
_cell.angle_beta   90.00
_cell.angle_gamma   90.00
#
_symmetry.space_group_name_H-M   'P 1'
#
loop_
_entity.id
_entity.type
_entity.pdbx_description
1 polymer ?
#
loop_
_entity_poly.entity_id
_entity_poly.type
_entity_poly.pdbx_seq_one_letter_code
_entity_poly.pdbx_strand_id
1 'polypeptide(L)'
;NARGIISLGGAYSNHLHALAAAGKRFGFPTVGLLRGHPQDTPTVLDLKAFGMHLHWLGYGGYRARHEPAFWLPWREHYPHLHPVPEGGGGLAGASGCGVLVEQAREQLQALGWADYDAWW
;
A
#
# COMPACT_ATOMS: atom_id res chain seq x y z
N ASN A 1 8.63 -16.22 8.82
CA ASN A 1 7.48 -15.30 8.89
C ASN A 1 7.92 -13.86 8.70
N ALA A 2 7.24 -13.13 7.84
CA ALA A 2 7.46 -11.69 7.68
C ALA A 2 7.07 -10.96 8.97
N ARG A 3 7.83 -9.91 9.30
CA ARG A 3 7.65 -9.07 10.50
C ARG A 3 7.09 -7.69 10.17
N GLY A 4 6.96 -7.34 8.89
CA GLY A 4 6.40 -6.08 8.42
C GLY A 4 6.29 -6.04 6.90
N ILE A 5 6.06 -4.85 6.35
CA ILE A 5 5.69 -4.68 4.93
C ILE A 5 6.55 -3.61 4.27
N ILE A 6 7.00 -3.88 3.04
CA ILE A 6 7.62 -2.89 2.15
C ILE A 6 6.75 -2.70 0.91
N SER A 7 6.52 -1.45 0.54
CA SER A 7 5.68 -1.09 -0.61
C SER A 7 6.22 0.16 -1.32
N LEU A 8 5.56 0.57 -2.39
CA LEU A 8 5.99 1.67 -3.25
C LEU A 8 4.81 2.56 -3.69
N GLY A 9 5.11 3.83 -3.97
CA GLY A 9 4.13 4.84 -4.35
C GLY A 9 4.76 6.19 -4.69
N GLY A 10 3.93 7.19 -5.00
CA GLY A 10 4.36 8.59 -5.14
C GLY A 10 4.32 9.37 -3.82
N ALA A 11 4.75 10.64 -3.88
CA ALA A 11 4.74 11.57 -2.73
C ALA A 11 3.34 11.91 -2.20
N TYR A 12 2.26 11.53 -2.90
CA TYR A 12 0.87 11.72 -2.49
C TYR A 12 0.11 10.38 -2.43
N SER A 13 0.82 9.27 -2.18
CA SER A 13 0.25 7.94 -2.25
C SER A 13 -0.67 7.63 -1.06
N ASN A 14 -1.96 7.46 -1.35
CA ASN A 14 -2.93 6.94 -0.38
C ASN A 14 -2.60 5.51 0.08
N HIS A 15 -2.03 4.69 -0.81
CA HIS A 15 -1.59 3.33 -0.47
C HIS A 15 -0.49 3.33 0.60
N LEU A 16 0.56 4.13 0.40
CA LEU A 16 1.63 4.25 1.40
C LEU A 16 1.10 4.86 2.70
N HIS A 17 0.19 5.83 2.61
CA HIS A 17 -0.42 6.45 3.79
C HIS A 17 -1.19 5.43 4.64
N ALA A 18 -2.09 4.68 4.01
CA ALA A 18 -2.86 3.62 4.66
C ALA A 18 -1.95 2.54 5.24
N LEU A 19 -0.91 2.13 4.51
CA LEU A 19 0.06 1.16 4.98
C LEU A 19 0.84 1.65 6.21
N ALA A 20 1.34 2.89 6.19
CA ALA A 20 2.05 3.49 7.30
C ALA A 20 1.15 3.59 8.54
N ALA A 21 -0.09 4.02 8.36
CA ALA A 21 -1.09 4.07 9.43
C ALA A 21 -1.38 2.68 10.01
N ALA A 22 -1.49 1.65 9.17
CA ALA A 22 -1.66 0.26 9.60
C ALA A 22 -0.43 -0.23 10.39
N GLY A 23 0.79 0.03 9.90
CA GLY A 23 2.02 -0.30 10.60
C GLY A 23 2.08 0.30 12.00
N LYS A 24 1.77 1.60 12.13
CA LYS A 24 1.66 2.28 13.42
C LYS A 24 0.59 1.67 14.32
N ARG A 25 -0.61 1.41 13.78
CA ARG A 25 -1.75 0.89 14.54
C ARG A 25 -1.53 -0.53 15.05
N PHE A 26 -0.94 -1.39 14.23
CA PHE A 26 -0.79 -2.82 14.52
C PHE A 26 0.62 -3.21 14.99
N GLY A 27 1.55 -2.23 15.07
CA GLY A 27 2.87 -2.43 15.65
C GLY A 27 3.86 -3.20 14.76
N PHE A 28 3.75 -3.08 13.44
CA PHE A 28 4.71 -3.69 12.50
C PHE A 28 5.50 -2.64 11.69
N PRO A 29 6.80 -2.90 11.41
CA PRO A 29 7.63 -2.01 10.61
C PRO A 29 7.12 -1.86 9.18
N THR A 30 7.25 -0.65 8.65
CA THR A 30 6.90 -0.33 7.26
C THR A 30 8.03 0.40 6.54
N VAL A 31 8.21 0.08 5.26
CA VAL A 31 9.15 0.75 4.36
C VAL A 31 8.40 1.22 3.10
N GLY A 32 8.61 2.47 2.72
CA GLY A 32 8.08 3.09 1.51
C GLY A 32 9.16 3.38 0.49
N LEU A 33 8.99 2.90 -0.74
CA LEU A 33 9.84 3.21 -1.88
C LEU A 33 9.14 4.27 -2.75
N LEU A 34 9.61 5.52 -2.69
CA LEU A 34 8.95 6.67 -3.28
C LEU A 34 9.47 6.98 -4.68
N ARG A 35 8.54 7.33 -5.58
CA ARG A 35 8.84 7.89 -6.90
C ARG A 35 9.40 9.30 -6.80
N GLY A 36 10.47 9.57 -7.54
CA GLY A 36 11.01 10.93 -7.71
C GLY A 36 12.03 11.29 -6.64
N HIS A 37 12.05 12.57 -6.25
CA HIS A 37 13.05 13.15 -5.34
C HIS A 37 12.40 13.57 -4.01
N PRO A 38 13.21 13.71 -2.92
CA PRO A 38 12.74 14.19 -1.63
C PRO A 38 11.82 15.40 -1.71
N GLN A 39 10.63 15.26 -1.11
CA GLN A 39 9.61 16.28 -1.00
C GLN A 39 8.92 16.15 0.36
N ASP A 40 8.52 17.29 0.94
CA ASP A 40 7.74 17.34 2.18
C ASP A 40 6.28 17.68 1.86
N THR A 41 5.57 16.69 1.31
CA THR A 41 4.12 16.76 1.15
C THR A 41 3.43 16.37 2.47
N PRO A 42 2.15 16.73 2.69
CA PRO A 42 1.40 16.27 3.86
C PRO A 42 1.45 14.75 4.03
N THR A 43 1.28 14.01 2.93
CA THR A 43 1.40 12.54 2.94
C THR A 43 2.78 12.08 3.41
N VAL A 44 3.87 12.62 2.87
CA VAL A 44 5.24 12.22 3.27
C VAL A 44 5.51 12.53 4.74
N LEU A 45 5.02 13.67 5.24
CA LEU A 45 5.12 14.02 6.65
C LEU A 45 4.39 13.00 7.53
N ASP A 46 3.17 12.60 7.15
CA ASP A 46 2.43 11.54 7.85
C ASP A 46 3.16 10.19 7.81
N LEU A 47 3.73 9.80 6.67
CA LEU A 47 4.51 8.56 6.56
C LEU A 47 5.64 8.53 7.60
N LYS A 48 6.40 9.64 7.70
CA LYS A 48 7.48 9.80 8.69
C LYS A 48 6.92 9.79 10.11
N ALA A 49 5.83 10.52 10.38
CA ALA A 49 5.19 10.58 11.69
C ALA A 49 4.56 9.24 12.13
N PHE A 50 4.26 8.36 11.18
CA PHE A 50 3.82 7.00 11.43
C PHE A 50 4.97 5.99 11.54
N GLY A 51 6.22 6.44 11.42
CA GLY A 51 7.41 5.61 11.59
C GLY A 51 7.78 4.79 10.36
N MET A 52 7.24 5.11 9.18
CA MET A 52 7.64 4.46 7.92
C MET A 52 9.04 4.95 7.48
N HIS A 53 9.93 4.01 7.16
CA HIS A 53 11.23 4.35 6.56
C HIS A 53 11.08 4.61 5.06
N LEU A 54 11.66 5.69 4.54
CA LEU A 54 11.45 6.14 3.16
C LEU A 54 12.74 6.06 2.34
N HIS A 55 12.63 5.49 1.14
CA HIS A 55 13.68 5.49 0.11
C HIS A 55 13.18 6.20 -1.14
N TRP A 56 13.93 7.17 -1.67
CA TRP A 56 13.58 7.85 -2.91
C TRP A 56 14.28 7.18 -4.10
N LEU A 57 13.50 6.67 -5.05
CA LEU A 57 14.00 5.88 -6.18
C LEU A 57 14.34 6.72 -7.42
N GLY A 58 14.09 8.02 -7.39
CA GLY A 58 14.04 8.82 -8.61
C GLY A 58 12.90 8.37 -9.54
N TYR A 59 12.88 8.91 -10.76
CA TYR A 59 11.91 8.47 -11.77
C TYR A 59 12.35 7.18 -12.47
N GLY A 60 13.66 7.00 -12.68
CA GLY A 60 14.23 5.81 -13.32
C GLY A 60 14.05 4.56 -12.48
N GLY A 61 14.50 4.59 -11.21
CA GLY A 61 14.36 3.46 -10.30
C GLY A 61 12.90 3.08 -10.04
N TYR A 62 11.99 4.05 -10.02
CA TYR A 62 10.55 3.76 -9.89
C TYR A 62 9.95 3.09 -11.13
N ARG A 63 10.45 3.39 -12.34
CA ARG A 63 9.99 2.70 -13.56
C ARG A 63 10.39 1.23 -13.58
N ALA A 64 11.56 0.91 -13.01
CA ALA A 64 12.04 -0.46 -12.88
C ALA A 64 11.15 -1.36 -11.99
N ARG A 65 10.13 -0.81 -11.30
CA ARG A 65 9.25 -1.58 -10.42
C ARG A 65 8.53 -2.77 -11.06
N HIS A 66 8.39 -2.76 -12.38
CA HIS A 66 7.78 -3.84 -13.16
C HIS A 66 8.78 -4.88 -13.64
N GLU A 67 10.07 -4.66 -13.42
CA GLU A 67 11.12 -5.59 -13.80
C GLU A 67 11.13 -6.79 -12.85
N PRO A 68 11.35 -8.04 -13.35
CA PRO A 68 11.34 -9.24 -12.51
C PRO A 68 12.32 -9.19 -11.33
N ALA A 69 13.45 -8.50 -11.51
CA ALA A 69 14.53 -8.41 -10.53
C ALA A 69 14.36 -7.27 -9.51
N PHE A 70 13.37 -6.39 -9.67
CA PHE A 70 13.24 -5.17 -8.88
C PHE A 70 13.29 -5.39 -7.37
N TRP A 71 12.59 -6.43 -6.91
CA TRP A 71 12.46 -6.74 -5.48
C TRP A 71 13.66 -7.48 -4.87
N LEU A 72 14.64 -7.92 -5.67
CA LEU A 72 15.80 -8.66 -5.16
C LEU A 72 16.63 -7.83 -4.16
N PRO A 73 17.14 -6.63 -4.50
CA PRO A 73 17.94 -5.83 -3.55
C PRO A 73 17.16 -5.44 -2.30
N TRP A 74 15.84 -5.22 -2.42
CA TRP A 74 14.98 -4.90 -1.28
C TRP A 74 14.76 -6.08 -0.34
N ARG A 75 14.67 -7.30 -0.89
CA ARG A 75 14.59 -8.53 -0.08
C ARG A 75 15.91 -8.81 0.64
N GLU A 76 17.05 -8.46 0.04
CA GLU A 76 18.36 -8.56 0.70
C GLU A 76 18.52 -7.53 1.82
N HIS A 77 18.11 -6.28 1.58
CA HIS A 77 18.17 -5.21 2.58
C HIS A 77 17.15 -5.43 3.72
N TYR A 78 15.96 -5.94 3.38
CA TYR A 78 14.85 -6.13 4.31
C TYR A 78 14.33 -7.58 4.27
N PRO A 79 15.13 -8.57 4.71
CA PRO A 79 14.80 -10.00 4.58
C PRO A 79 13.59 -10.42 5.42
N HIS A 80 13.17 -9.56 6.35
CA HIS A 80 12.01 -9.80 7.21
C HIS A 80 10.75 -9.05 6.77
N LEU A 81 10.80 -8.23 5.71
CA LEU A 81 9.63 -7.51 5.23
C LEU A 81 9.03 -8.20 4.01
N HIS A 82 7.70 -8.19 3.92
CA HIS A 82 6.98 -8.71 2.78
C HIS A 82 6.78 -7.60 1.73
N PRO A 83 7.23 -7.81 0.46
CA PRO A 83 6.97 -6.88 -0.62
C PRO A 83 5.51 -6.89 -1.05
N VAL A 84 4.90 -5.71 -1.12
CA VAL A 84 3.55 -5.51 -1.64
C VAL A 84 3.61 -4.52 -2.82
N PRO A 85 3.10 -4.89 -4.00
CA PRO A 85 3.01 -3.99 -5.14
C PRO A 85 2.20 -2.72 -4.85
N GLU A 86 2.38 -1.72 -5.71
CA GLU A 86 1.61 -0.47 -5.68
C GLU A 86 0.11 -0.75 -5.67
N GLY A 87 -0.64 -0.04 -4.82
CA GLY A 87 -2.10 -0.20 -4.68
C GLY A 87 -2.55 -1.48 -3.97
N GLY A 88 -1.63 -2.26 -3.37
CA GLY A 88 -1.99 -3.51 -2.70
C GLY A 88 -2.26 -4.66 -3.67
N GLY A 89 -1.78 -4.55 -4.90
CA GLY A 89 -2.03 -5.53 -5.96
C GLY A 89 -1.57 -6.94 -5.59
N GLY A 90 -2.41 -7.93 -5.87
CA GLY A 90 -2.16 -9.34 -5.63
C GLY A 90 -3.38 -10.05 -5.06
N LEU A 91 -3.31 -11.39 -5.01
CA LEU A 91 -4.42 -12.22 -4.54
C LEU A 91 -4.84 -11.90 -3.10
N ALA A 92 -3.88 -11.63 -2.21
CA ALA A 92 -4.17 -11.28 -0.82
C ALA A 92 -4.92 -9.93 -0.71
N GLY A 93 -4.52 -8.93 -1.50
CA GLY A 93 -5.21 -7.63 -1.54
C GLY A 93 -6.64 -7.77 -2.09
N ALA A 94 -6.80 -8.52 -3.19
CA ALA A 94 -8.12 -8.81 -3.76
C ALA A 94 -9.03 -9.54 -2.77
N SER A 95 -8.49 -10.53 -2.06
CA SER A 95 -9.24 -11.28 -1.03
C SER A 95 -9.66 -10.38 0.13
N GLY A 96 -8.81 -9.43 0.56
CA GLY A 96 -9.16 -8.47 1.61
C GLY A 96 -10.30 -7.52 1.21
N CYS A 97 -10.38 -7.16 -0.08
CA CYS A 97 -11.48 -6.34 -0.60
C CYS A 97 -12.81 -7.11 -0.71
N GLY A 98 -12.81 -8.44 -0.68
CA GLY A 98 -14.04 -9.24 -0.81
C GLY A 98 -15.12 -8.87 0.22
N VAL A 99 -14.70 -8.55 1.44
CA VAL A 99 -15.60 -8.13 2.54
C VAL A 99 -16.33 -6.82 2.21
N LEU A 100 -15.73 -5.93 1.40
CA LEU A 100 -16.37 -4.66 1.01
C LEU A 100 -17.61 -4.91 0.14
N VAL A 101 -17.59 -5.94 -0.71
CA VAL A 101 -18.73 -6.32 -1.55
C VAL A 101 -19.88 -6.85 -0.70
N GLU A 102 -19.56 -7.63 0.34
CA GLU A 102 -20.55 -8.14 1.29
C GLU A 102 -21.22 -7.00 2.06
N GLN A 103 -20.42 -6.11 2.65
CA GLN A 103 -20.91 -4.94 3.39
C GLN A 103 -21.76 -4.01 2.52
N ALA A 104 -21.35 -3.78 1.27
CA ALA A 104 -22.11 -2.99 0.32
C ALA A 104 -23.50 -3.58 0.07
N ARG A 105 -23.59 -4.89 -0.17
CA ARG A 105 -24.87 -5.58 -0.41
C ARG A 105 -25.81 -5.49 0.80
N GLU A 106 -25.28 -5.64 2.01
CA GLU A 106 -26.07 -5.50 3.24
C GLU A 106 -26.64 -4.07 3.39
N GLN A 107 -25.85 -3.04 3.10
CA GLN A 107 -26.28 -1.65 3.21
C GLN A 107 -27.27 -1.24 2.11
N LEU A 108 -27.12 -1.76 0.89
CA LEU A 108 -28.05 -1.49 -0.23
C LEU A 108 -29.46 -2.00 0.07
N GLN A 109 -29.58 -3.15 0.75
CA GLN A 109 -30.87 -3.65 1.22
C GLN A 109 -31.54 -2.68 2.21
N ALA A 110 -30.78 -2.09 3.12
CA ALA A 110 -31.29 -1.11 4.09
C ALA A 110 -31.75 0.20 3.44
N LEU A 111 -31.26 0.52 2.24
CA LEU A 111 -31.68 1.69 1.44
C LEU A 111 -32.85 1.38 0.49
N GLY A 112 -33.38 0.16 0.51
CA GLY A 112 -34.47 -0.27 -0.38
C GLY A 112 -34.04 -0.54 -1.82
N TRP A 113 -32.74 -0.68 -2.08
CA TRP A 113 -32.15 -0.97 -3.40
C TRP A 113 -31.76 -2.45 -3.50
N ALA A 114 -32.72 -3.32 -3.22
CA ALA A 114 -32.48 -4.77 -3.11
C ALA A 114 -32.21 -5.46 -4.46
N ASP A 115 -32.47 -4.78 -5.57
CA ASP A 115 -32.41 -5.25 -6.97
C ASP A 115 -31.47 -4.40 -7.85
N TYR A 116 -30.52 -3.68 -7.25
CA TYR A 116 -29.62 -2.80 -7.98
C TYR A 116 -28.44 -3.57 -8.60
N ASP A 117 -28.49 -3.76 -9.92
CA ASP A 117 -27.52 -4.60 -10.66
C ASP A 117 -26.23 -3.86 -11.08
N ALA A 118 -26.12 -2.54 -10.86
CA ALA A 118 -24.97 -1.75 -11.31
C ALA A 118 -24.50 -0.72 -10.28
N TRP A 119 -23.29 -0.93 -9.73
CA TRP A 119 -22.51 0.11 -9.05
C TRP A 119 -21.26 0.36 -9.90
N TRP A 120 -21.10 1.58 -10.43
CA TRP A 120 -19.89 2.02 -11.14
C TRP A 120 -19.00 2.87 -10.24
#